data_AF-A0A7K2MP29-F1
#
_entry.id   AF-A0A7K2MP29-F1
#
_cell.length_a   1.000
_cell.length_b   1.000
_cell.length_c   1.000
_cell.angle_alpha   90.00
_cell.angle_beta   90.00
_cell.angle_gamma   90.00
#
_symmetry.space_group_name_H-M   'P 1'
#
loop_
_entity.id
_entity.type
_entity.pdbx_description
1 polymer ?
#
loop_
_entity_poly.entity_id
_entity_poly.type
_entity_poly.pdbx_seq_one_letter_code
_entity_poly.pdbx_strand_id
1 'polypeptide(L)'
;GDWEATAAETAELGRHVAESGSLAAGGPGGGGAEPGKEPPVEDLIATTGDAYHLLRFVSTPFDSTVFLHLWLDRNDGNLALARIRLAEMADRLVLG
;
A
#
# COMPACT_ATOMS: atom_id res chain seq x y z
N GLY A 1 -1.78 19.88 15.37
CA GLY A 1 -2.62 18.79 14.86
C GLY A 1 -1.84 17.51 15.03
N ASP A 2 -2.51 16.42 15.39
CA ASP A 2 -1.85 15.16 15.71
C ASP A 2 -1.58 14.33 14.43
N TRP A 3 -0.63 14.81 13.64
CA TRP A 3 -0.20 14.15 12.41
C TRP A 3 0.49 12.81 12.69
N GLU A 4 1.07 12.65 13.88
CA GLU A 4 1.68 11.41 14.34
C GLU A 4 0.62 10.35 14.64
N ALA A 5 -0.44 10.68 15.40
CA ALA A 5 -1.55 9.76 15.60
C ALA A 5 -2.26 9.41 14.29
N THR A 6 -2.47 10.39 13.41
CA THR A 6 -3.08 10.13 12.09
C THR A 6 -2.24 9.17 11.25
N ALA A 7 -0.90 9.31 11.30
CA ALA A 7 0.02 8.40 10.63
C ALA A 7 -0.02 7.00 11.24
N ALA A 8 -0.06 6.89 12.58
CA ALA A 8 -0.15 5.62 13.28
C ALA A 8 -1.45 4.87 12.96
N GLU A 9 -2.59 5.56 12.95
CA GLU A 9 -3.88 4.99 12.55
C GLU A 9 -3.87 4.48 11.11
N THR A 10 -3.29 5.26 10.19
CA THR A 10 -3.15 4.85 8.78
C THR A 10 -2.24 3.63 8.64
N ALA A 11 -1.15 3.56 9.42
CA ALA A 11 -0.25 2.42 9.44
C ALA A 11 -0.93 1.15 9.95
N GLU A 12 -1.78 1.26 10.99
CA GLU A 12 -2.55 0.15 11.50
C GLU A 12 -3.56 -0.37 10.46
N LEU A 13 -4.27 0.55 9.79
CA LEU A 13 -5.17 0.18 8.69
C LEU A 13 -4.42 -0.54 7.56
N GLY A 14 -3.24 -0.04 7.18
CA GLY A 14 -2.38 -0.67 6.17
C GLY A 14 -1.98 -2.09 6.57
N ARG A 15 -1.59 -2.29 7.83
CA ARG A 15 -1.26 -3.62 8.37
C ARG A 15 -2.45 -4.57 8.31
N HIS A 16 -3.63 -4.14 8.78
CA HIS A 16 -4.84 -4.97 8.75
C HIS A 16 -5.22 -5.40 7.34
N VAL A 17 -5.05 -4.52 6.35
CA VAL A 17 -5.31 -4.87 4.94
C VAL A 17 -4.29 -5.89 4.42
N ALA A 18 -3.01 -5.70 4.70
CA ALA A 18 -1.95 -6.60 4.25
C ALA A 18 -2.05 -8.01 4.86
N GLU A 19 -2.50 -8.11 6.12
CA GLU A 19 -2.66 -9.37 6.85
C GLU A 19 -4.03 -10.02 6.66
N SER A 20 -4.97 -9.34 5.99
CA SER A 20 -6.33 -9.84 5.81
C SER A 20 -6.36 -11.01 4.83
N GLY A 21 -6.59 -12.23 5.33
CA GLY A 21 -6.67 -13.43 4.51
C GLY A 21 -7.78 -13.42 3.45
N SER A 22 -8.80 -12.55 3.59
CA SER A 22 -9.84 -12.38 2.55
C SER A 22 -9.41 -11.45 1.41
N LEU A 23 -8.51 -10.50 1.68
CA LEU A 23 -7.97 -9.56 0.69
C LEU A 23 -6.69 -10.11 0.05
N ALA A 24 -5.90 -10.86 0.81
CA ALA A 24 -4.65 -11.49 0.41
C ALA A 24 -4.83 -12.79 -0.41
N ALA A 25 -6.03 -13.11 -0.88
CA ALA A 25 -6.37 -14.45 -1.35
C ALA A 25 -5.68 -14.85 -2.68
N GLY A 26 -4.88 -15.93 -2.67
CA GLY A 26 -4.97 -16.95 -3.73
C GLY A 26 -3.69 -17.59 -4.31
N GLY A 27 -3.04 -18.49 -3.56
CA GLY A 27 -2.28 -19.62 -4.11
C GLY A 27 -2.17 -20.73 -3.05
N PRO A 28 -2.10 -22.04 -3.41
CA PRO A 28 -2.12 -23.17 -2.46
C PRO A 28 -0.80 -23.34 -1.67
N GLY A 29 -0.22 -22.23 -1.26
CA GLY A 29 0.86 -22.13 -0.29
C GLY A 29 0.50 -20.99 0.64
N GLY A 30 -0.31 -21.29 1.66
CA GLY A 30 -0.54 -20.37 2.75
C GLY A 30 0.79 -20.11 3.44
N GLY A 31 1.33 -18.93 3.24
CA GLY A 31 2.55 -18.47 3.89
C GLY A 31 2.45 -16.95 3.94
N GLY A 32 2.74 -16.37 5.11
CA GLY A 32 2.87 -14.94 5.26
C GLY A 32 3.86 -14.37 4.24
N ALA A 33 3.88 -13.04 4.11
CA ALA A 33 4.76 -12.32 3.20
C ALA A 33 6.16 -12.96 3.19
N GLU A 34 6.46 -13.73 2.14
CA GLU A 34 7.81 -14.29 2.02
C GLU A 34 8.74 -13.14 1.65
N PRO A 35 9.87 -12.98 2.35
CA PRO A 35 10.84 -11.93 2.05
C PRO A 35 11.21 -11.94 0.56
N GLY A 36 10.99 -10.80 -0.12
CA GLY A 36 11.31 -10.65 -1.54
C GLY A 36 10.25 -11.16 -2.53
N LYS A 37 9.06 -11.59 -2.08
CA LYS A 37 7.89 -11.75 -2.95
C LYS A 37 7.04 -10.48 -3.00
N GLU A 38 6.26 -10.34 -4.07
CA GLU A 38 5.26 -9.28 -4.16
C GLU A 38 4.28 -9.37 -2.98
N PRO A 39 3.89 -8.22 -2.40
CA PRO A 39 2.92 -8.21 -1.31
C PRO A 39 1.60 -8.79 -1.80
N PRO A 40 0.87 -9.57 -0.98
CA PRO A 40 -0.37 -10.21 -1.39
C PRO A 40 -1.49 -9.18 -1.71
N VAL A 41 -1.35 -7.97 -1.18
CA VAL A 41 -2.14 -6.80 -1.56
C VAL A 41 -1.20 -5.76 -2.15
N GLU A 42 -1.47 -5.36 -3.38
CA GLU A 42 -0.65 -4.40 -4.11
C GLU A 42 -0.91 -2.95 -3.66
N ASP A 43 -2.17 -2.51 -3.69
CA ASP A 43 -2.56 -1.17 -3.27
C ASP A 43 -3.92 -1.14 -2.55
N LEU A 44 -4.09 -0.16 -1.65
CA LEU A 44 -5.37 0.26 -1.09
C LEU A 44 -5.73 1.63 -1.67
N ILE A 45 -6.94 1.77 -2.19
CA ILE A 45 -7.44 3.04 -2.72
C ILE A 45 -8.74 3.41 -2.00
N ALA A 46 -8.68 4.46 -1.17
CA ALA A 46 -9.89 5.08 -0.61
C ALA A 46 -10.32 6.25 -1.48
N THR A 47 -11.58 6.25 -1.92
CA THR A 47 -12.16 7.34 -2.71
C THR A 47 -13.05 8.18 -1.82
N THR A 48 -12.81 9.48 -1.75
CA THR A 48 -13.65 10.47 -1.04
C THR A 48 -14.42 11.32 -2.05
N GLY A 49 -15.16 12.32 -1.56
CA GLY A 49 -15.88 13.26 -2.42
C GLY A 49 -14.94 13.99 -3.39
N ASP A 50 -13.74 14.33 -2.93
CA ASP A 50 -12.80 15.25 -3.57
C ASP A 50 -11.42 14.63 -3.87
N ALA A 51 -11.13 13.42 -3.39
CA ALA A 51 -9.79 12.84 -3.52
C ALA A 51 -9.76 11.32 -3.60
N TYR A 52 -8.57 10.81 -3.96
CA TYR A 52 -8.14 9.45 -3.77
C TYR A 52 -6.99 9.43 -2.76
N HIS A 53 -7.07 8.55 -1.76
CA HIS A 53 -5.93 8.19 -0.91
C HIS A 53 -5.42 6.82 -1.36
N LEU A 54 -4.18 6.77 -1.83
CA LEU A 54 -3.53 5.56 -2.29
C LEU A 54 -2.49 5.13 -1.27
N LEU A 55 -2.50 3.85 -0.87
CA LEU A 55 -1.42 3.19 -0.15
C LEU A 55 -0.83 2.13 -1.09
N ARG A 56 0.43 2.29 -1.52
CA ARG A 56 1.17 1.27 -2.30
C ARG A 56 2.11 0.53 -1.37
N PHE A 57 1.88 -0.76 -1.18
CA PHE A 57 2.75 -1.59 -0.36
C PHE A 57 4.11 -1.79 -1.04
N VAL A 58 5.18 -1.71 -0.26
CA VAL A 58 6.56 -1.94 -0.71
C VAL A 58 6.97 -3.33 -0.27
N SER A 59 7.42 -4.17 -1.20
CA SER A 59 8.05 -5.44 -0.84
C SER A 59 9.38 -5.12 -0.13
N THR A 60 9.55 -5.59 1.09
CA THR A 60 10.82 -5.43 1.82
C THR A 60 11.37 -6.81 2.18
N PRO A 61 12.69 -6.97 2.31
CA PRO A 61 13.29 -8.23 2.75
C PRO A 61 13.09 -8.50 4.25
N PHE A 62 12.46 -7.58 4.98
CA PHE A 62 12.18 -7.69 6.41
C PHE A 62 10.67 -7.86 6.65
N ASP A 63 10.31 -8.40 7.81
CA ASP A 63 8.91 -8.66 8.19
C ASP A 63 8.18 -7.37 8.61
N SER A 64 8.38 -6.28 7.88
CA SER A 64 7.83 -4.96 8.17
C SER A 64 6.96 -4.48 7.00
N THR A 65 5.76 -4.01 7.32
CA THR A 65 4.85 -3.41 6.34
C THR A 65 5.22 -1.95 6.13
N VAL A 66 5.78 -1.64 4.96
CA VAL A 66 6.04 -0.26 4.50
C VAL A 66 5.15 0.03 3.31
N PHE A 67 4.65 1.26 3.22
CA PHE A 67 3.87 1.71 2.07
C PHE A 67 4.13 3.17 1.74
N LEU A 68 3.87 3.53 0.49
CA LEU A 68 3.80 4.91 0.02
C LEU A 68 2.37 5.41 0.14
N HIS A 69 2.16 6.57 0.76
CA HIS A 69 0.87 7.25 0.81
C HIS A 69 0.83 8.42 -0.17
N LEU A 70 -0.20 8.47 -1.01
CA LEU A 70 -0.48 9.59 -1.90
C LEU A 70 -1.93 10.07 -1.71
N TRP A 71 -2.09 11.36 -1.47
CA TRP A 71 -3.35 12.07 -1.68
C TRP A 71 -3.39 12.64 -3.10
N LEU A 72 -4.45 12.34 -3.84
CA LEU A 72 -4.62 12.76 -5.22
C LEU A 72 -5.99 13.42 -5.36
N ASP A 73 -6.03 14.66 -5.84
CA ASP A 73 -7.29 15.35 -6.15
C ASP A 73 -8.10 14.54 -7.19
N ARG A 74 -9.42 14.42 -6.98
CA ARG A 74 -10.29 13.60 -7.82
C ARG A 74 -10.71 14.28 -9.12
N ASN A 75 -10.75 15.61 -9.15
CA ASN A 75 -11.18 16.38 -10.30
C ASN A 75 -10.04 16.58 -11.30
N ASP A 76 -8.83 16.80 -10.78
CA ASP A 76 -7.66 17.14 -11.59
C ASP A 76 -6.65 15.99 -11.69
N GLY A 77 -6.70 15.01 -10.78
CA GLY A 77 -5.73 13.93 -10.69
C GLY A 77 -5.98 12.77 -11.66
N ASN A 78 -4.90 12.24 -12.24
CA ASN A 78 -4.95 11.03 -13.06
C ASN A 78 -4.63 9.79 -12.22
N LEU A 79 -5.68 9.12 -11.72
CA LEU A 79 -5.55 7.94 -10.87
C LEU A 79 -4.75 6.80 -11.53
N ALA A 80 -4.95 6.58 -12.83
CA ALA A 80 -4.26 5.52 -13.55
C ALA A 80 -2.74 5.77 -13.60
N LEU A 81 -2.34 7.00 -13.92
CA LEU A 81 -0.93 7.40 -13.93
C LEU A 81 -0.33 7.33 -12.52
N ALA A 82 -1.07 7.78 -11.50
CA ALA A 82 -0.62 7.75 -10.12
C ALA A 82 -0.29 6.32 -9.65
N ARG A 83 -1.14 5.34 -9.97
CA ARG A 83 -0.88 3.92 -9.64
C ARG A 83 0.39 3.39 -10.30
N ILE A 84 0.56 3.65 -11.61
CA ILE A 84 1.76 3.22 -12.36
C ILE A 84 3.02 3.83 -11.75
N ARG A 85 3.01 5.13 -11.46
CA ARG A 85 4.17 5.83 -10.89
C ARG A 85 4.49 5.37 -9.47
N LEU A 86 3.48 5.13 -8.63
CA LEU A 86 3.70 4.60 -7.28
C LEU A 86 4.28 3.19 -7.32
N ALA A 87 3.85 2.33 -8.25
CA ALA A 87 4.44 1.01 -8.45
C ALA A 87 5.93 1.12 -8.85
N GLU A 88 6.25 1.92 -9.87
CA GLU A 88 7.65 2.16 -10.29
C GLU A 88 8.52 2.71 -9.14
N MET A 89 7.96 3.57 -8.28
CA MET A 89 8.68 4.11 -7.12
C MET A 89 8.89 3.04 -6.04
N ALA A 90 7.86 2.24 -5.74
CA ALA A 90 7.96 1.16 -4.76
C ALA A 90 9.03 0.15 -5.16
N ASP A 91 9.09 -0.27 -6.42
CA ASP A 91 10.07 -1.24 -6.92
C ASP A 91 11.52 -0.73 -6.78
N ARG A 92 11.72 0.58 -6.97
CA ARG A 92 13.04 1.23 -6.81
C ARG A 92 13.51 1.31 -5.37
N LEU A 93 12.60 1.22 -4.40
CA LEU A 93 12.94 1.20 -2.97
C LEU A 93 13.41 -0.17 -2.50
N VAL A 94 13.19 -1.23 -3.28
CA VAL A 94 13.61 -2.62 -2.97
C VAL A 94 15.10 -2.86 -3.27
N LEU A 95 15.81 -1.87 -3.83
CA LEU A 95 17.25 -1.96 -4.10
C LEU A 95 18.08 -1.64 -2.84
N GLY A 96 18.22 -2.63 -1.95
CA GLY A 96 19.07 -2.58 -0.75
C GLY A 96 19.42 -3.96 -0.23
#